data_AF-A0A539EK03-F1
#
_entry.id   AF-A0A539EK03-F1
#
_cell.length_a   1.000
_cell.length_b   1.000
_cell.length_c   1.000
_cell.angle_alpha   90.00
_cell.angle_beta   90.00
_cell.angle_gamma   90.00
#
_symmetry.space_group_name_H-M   'P 1'
#
loop_
_entity.id
_entity.type
_entity.pdbx_description
1 polymer ?
#
loop_
_entity_poly.entity_id
_entity_poly.type
_entity_poly.pdbx_seq_one_letter_code
_entity_poly.pdbx_strand_id
1 'polypeptide(L)'
;QSEAVLLDAAGRVEGVHRFEGWYRILRLADLGGAGAQAVTVQSFGGGRRDRLQVWDVAPTTWTLRAEVELGWADVESVAFPDLDGDGKREIALGAKNGWLLVFSRTGELLSEFKFVSDVSRLAAGDLNADRADELLVGVETIPPQVFAVAVGPDPGPRLKVKRR
;
A
#
# COMPACT_ATOMS: atom_id res chain seq x y z
N GLN A 1 -12.53 15.92 -8.97
CA GLN A 1 -13.34 14.94 -8.21
C GLN A 1 -13.37 13.66 -9.00
N SER A 2 -13.17 12.53 -8.34
CA SER A 2 -13.28 11.20 -8.92
C SER A 2 -14.40 10.43 -8.21
N GLU A 3 -14.88 9.36 -8.82
CA GLU A 3 -15.94 8.53 -8.24
C GLU A 3 -15.68 7.03 -8.45
N ALA A 4 -16.10 6.23 -7.48
CA ALA A 4 -16.26 4.79 -7.61
C ALA A 4 -17.75 4.48 -7.77
N VAL A 5 -18.11 3.82 -8.86
CA VAL A 5 -19.48 3.38 -9.16
C VAL A 5 -19.54 1.87 -8.97
N LEU A 6 -20.37 1.41 -8.05
CA LEU A 6 -20.66 -0.01 -7.88
C LEU A 6 -21.79 -0.40 -8.82
N LEU A 7 -21.56 -1.48 -9.58
CA LEU A 7 -22.52 -2.03 -10.52
C LEU A 7 -22.93 -3.44 -10.10
N ASP A 8 -24.21 -3.77 -10.26
CA ASP A 8 -24.70 -5.15 -10.18
C ASP A 8 -24.18 -5.98 -11.36
N ALA A 9 -24.43 -7.30 -11.33
CA ALA A 9 -24.02 -8.22 -12.41
C ALA A 9 -24.68 -7.91 -13.77
N ALA A 10 -25.72 -7.08 -13.80
CA ALA A 10 -26.40 -6.62 -15.00
C ALA A 10 -25.98 -5.20 -15.43
N GLY A 11 -24.99 -4.60 -14.75
CA GLY A 11 -24.47 -3.26 -15.05
C GLY A 11 -25.29 -2.10 -14.50
N ARG A 12 -26.23 -2.32 -13.57
CA ARG A 12 -27.01 -1.26 -12.92
C ARG A 12 -26.25 -0.68 -11.74
N VAL A 13 -26.37 0.62 -11.54
CA VAL A 13 -25.74 1.32 -10.41
C VAL A 13 -26.40 0.90 -9.09
N GLU A 14 -25.62 0.29 -8.20
CA GLU A 14 -26.02 -0.03 -6.82
C GLU A 14 -25.53 1.03 -5.82
N GLY A 15 -24.44 1.72 -6.13
CA GLY A 15 -23.85 2.71 -5.25
C GLY A 15 -22.86 3.63 -5.98
N VAL A 16 -22.71 4.84 -5.46
CA VAL A 16 -21.69 5.79 -5.92
C VAL A 16 -21.01 6.38 -4.70
N HIS A 17 -19.70 6.27 -4.66
CA HIS A 17 -18.88 6.95 -3.67
C HIS A 17 -18.00 7.99 -4.38
N ARG A 18 -18.01 9.21 -3.86
CA ARG A 18 -17.28 10.34 -4.44
C ARG A 18 -16.10 10.70 -3.59
N PHE A 19 -15.10 11.18 -4.30
CA PHE A 19 -13.80 11.38 -3.75
C PHE A 19 -13.24 12.76 -4.14
N GLU A 20 -12.54 13.37 -3.19
CA GLU A 20 -12.11 14.76 -3.31
C GLU A 20 -10.89 14.94 -4.23
N GLY A 21 -10.00 13.93 -4.33
CA GLY A 21 -8.76 13.98 -5.10
C GLY A 21 -8.72 13.10 -6.35
N TRP A 22 -7.56 13.07 -7.01
CA TRP A 22 -7.25 12.15 -8.09
C TRP A 22 -6.83 10.80 -7.54
N TYR A 23 -7.27 9.71 -8.15
CA TYR A 23 -6.89 8.36 -7.76
C TYR A 23 -5.59 7.94 -8.41
N ARG A 24 -4.59 7.58 -7.59
CA ARG A 24 -3.40 6.87 -8.08
C ARG A 24 -3.52 5.38 -7.83
N ILE A 25 -3.97 5.01 -6.63
CA ILE A 25 -4.15 3.62 -6.23
C ILE A 25 -5.56 3.45 -5.67
N LEU A 26 -6.22 2.39 -6.13
CA LEU A 26 -7.43 1.83 -5.54
C LEU A 26 -7.27 0.31 -5.57
N ARG A 27 -7.31 -0.33 -4.41
CA ARG A 27 -7.24 -1.79 -4.26
C ARG A 27 -8.25 -2.25 -3.22
N LEU A 28 -8.82 -3.42 -3.44
CA LEU A 28 -9.49 -4.18 -2.41
C LEU A 28 -8.47 -5.12 -1.77
N ALA A 29 -8.50 -5.21 -0.44
CA ALA A 29 -7.66 -6.10 0.34
C ALA A 29 -8.44 -6.61 1.55
N ASP A 30 -8.14 -7.82 1.98
CA ASP A 30 -8.54 -8.28 3.32
C ASP A 30 -7.39 -8.01 4.28
N LEU A 31 -7.46 -6.89 4.99
CA LEU A 31 -6.50 -6.50 6.02
C LEU A 31 -6.85 -7.14 7.39
N GLY A 32 -7.75 -8.12 7.41
CA GLY A 32 -8.29 -8.75 8.60
C GLY A 32 -9.49 -7.99 9.19
N GLY A 33 -10.40 -8.72 9.83
CA GLY A 33 -11.63 -8.20 10.43
C GLY A 33 -12.89 -8.62 9.66
N ALA A 34 -14.02 -7.95 9.92
CA ALA A 34 -15.28 -8.27 9.28
C ALA A 34 -15.40 -7.58 7.91
N GLY A 35 -15.00 -8.26 6.84
CA GLY A 35 -15.20 -7.83 5.46
C GLY A 35 -13.96 -7.22 4.80
N ALA A 36 -14.07 -6.94 3.49
CA ALA A 36 -12.99 -6.38 2.69
C ALA A 36 -12.82 -4.88 2.94
N GLN A 37 -11.57 -4.43 2.98
CA GLN A 37 -11.21 -3.01 3.04
C GLN A 37 -10.81 -2.52 1.65
N ALA A 38 -11.11 -1.26 1.35
CA ALA A 38 -10.47 -0.58 0.25
C ALA A 38 -9.27 0.21 0.76
N VAL A 39 -8.14 0.07 0.07
CA VAL A 39 -6.94 0.88 0.30
C VAL A 39 -6.75 1.80 -0.90
N THR A 40 -6.68 3.09 -0.63
CA THR A 40 -6.55 4.12 -1.64
C THR A 40 -5.34 5.00 -1.41
N VAL A 41 -4.70 5.41 -2.50
CA VAL A 41 -3.77 6.53 -2.50
C VAL A 41 -4.34 7.61 -3.41
N GLN A 42 -4.79 8.70 -2.79
CA GLN A 42 -5.30 9.88 -3.48
C GLN A 42 -4.20 10.93 -3.61
N SER A 43 -4.15 11.60 -4.76
CA SER A 43 -3.28 12.76 -4.99
C SER A 43 -4.10 14.03 -5.16
N PHE A 44 -3.69 15.09 -4.46
CA PHE A 44 -4.37 16.38 -4.46
C PHE A 44 -3.67 17.44 -5.33
N GLY A 45 -2.87 17.02 -6.31
CA GLY A 45 -2.32 17.85 -7.39
C GLY A 45 -0.91 18.42 -7.12
N GLY A 46 -0.05 18.36 -8.15
CA GLY A 46 1.18 19.16 -8.34
C GLY A 46 2.33 19.03 -7.33
N GLY A 47 2.10 18.48 -6.14
CA GLY A 47 3.12 18.34 -5.12
C GLY A 47 2.62 17.55 -3.92
N ARG A 48 3.24 16.39 -3.71
CA ARG A 48 3.57 15.84 -2.38
C ARG A 48 2.50 15.98 -1.29
N ARG A 49 1.25 15.64 -1.62
CA ARG A 49 0.10 15.61 -0.70
C ARG A 49 -0.68 14.31 -0.88
N ASP A 50 0.03 13.25 -1.28
CA ASP A 50 -0.61 11.96 -1.47
C ASP A 50 -1.09 11.47 -0.10
N ARG A 51 -2.31 10.95 -0.03
CA ARG A 51 -2.92 10.42 1.19
C ARG A 51 -3.20 8.94 1.02
N LEU A 52 -2.65 8.14 1.93
CA LEU A 52 -3.06 6.76 2.12
C LEU A 52 -4.35 6.78 2.94
N GLN A 53 -5.39 6.10 2.47
CA GLN A 53 -6.63 5.92 3.21
C GLN A 53 -7.03 4.46 3.21
N VAL A 54 -7.59 4.03 4.34
CA VAL A 54 -8.19 2.70 4.52
C VAL A 54 -9.67 2.89 4.80
N TRP A 55 -10.50 2.20 4.03
CA TRP A 55 -11.96 2.30 4.09
C TRP A 55 -12.56 0.94 4.43
N ASP A 56 -13.53 0.92 5.34
CA ASP A 56 -14.53 -0.15 5.36
C ASP A 56 -15.48 0.05 4.19
N VAL A 57 -15.64 -0.99 3.38
CA VAL A 57 -16.49 -0.93 2.20
C VAL A 57 -17.63 -1.93 2.32
N ALA A 58 -18.84 -1.39 2.26
CA ALA A 58 -20.06 -2.10 1.98
C ALA A 58 -20.63 -1.60 0.63
N PRO A 59 -21.57 -2.32 0.00
CA PRO A 59 -22.09 -1.95 -1.32
C PRO A 59 -22.52 -0.49 -1.47
N THR A 60 -23.08 0.09 -0.40
CA THR A 60 -23.62 1.46 -0.41
C THR A 60 -22.94 2.41 0.57
N THR A 61 -22.05 1.89 1.42
CA THR A 61 -21.47 2.68 2.53
C THR A 61 -19.97 2.50 2.58
N TRP A 62 -19.25 3.61 2.55
CA TRP A 62 -17.81 3.68 2.68
C TRP A 62 -17.49 4.48 3.94
N THR A 63 -16.76 3.89 4.87
CA THR A 63 -16.40 4.55 6.14
C THR A 63 -14.88 4.61 6.25
N LEU A 64 -14.35 5.82 6.40
CA LEU A 64 -12.92 6.05 6.57
C LEU A 64 -12.46 5.49 7.92
N ARG A 65 -11.56 4.51 7.91
CA ARG A 65 -10.92 3.97 9.12
C ARG A 65 -9.64 4.70 9.49
N ALA A 66 -8.80 4.97 8.48
CA ALA A 66 -7.49 5.56 8.68
C ALA A 66 -7.14 6.46 7.50
N GLU A 67 -6.43 7.55 7.78
CA GLU A 67 -5.87 8.46 6.79
C GLU A 67 -4.47 8.88 7.21
N VAL A 68 -3.52 8.81 6.29
CA VAL A 68 -2.12 9.17 6.49
C VAL A 68 -1.66 10.09 5.38
N GLU A 69 -1.11 11.23 5.74
CA GLU A 69 -0.42 12.10 4.77
C GLU A 69 0.96 11.53 4.45
N LEU A 70 1.16 11.12 3.20
CA LEU A 70 2.42 10.54 2.72
C LEU A 70 3.44 11.62 2.35
N GLY A 71 3.02 12.88 2.34
CA GLY A 71 3.85 14.05 2.11
C GLY A 71 4.75 13.87 0.89
N TRP A 72 6.03 13.65 1.14
CA TRP A 72 7.07 13.58 0.12
C TRP A 72 7.10 12.30 -0.72
N ALA A 73 6.38 11.23 -0.35
CA ALA A 73 6.41 9.96 -1.07
C ALA A 73 5.57 10.02 -2.35
N ASP A 74 6.19 9.73 -3.49
CA ASP A 74 5.54 9.67 -4.80
C ASP A 74 5.12 8.22 -5.09
N VAL A 75 4.03 7.77 -4.46
CA VAL A 75 3.66 6.35 -4.39
C VAL A 75 3.09 5.86 -5.72
N GLU A 76 3.55 4.68 -6.14
CA GLU A 76 3.14 4.03 -7.40
C GLU A 76 2.74 2.57 -7.26
N SER A 77 3.18 1.90 -6.21
CA SER A 77 2.87 0.49 -5.99
C SER A 77 2.39 0.26 -4.57
N VAL A 78 1.55 -0.77 -4.41
CA VAL A 78 1.04 -1.22 -3.13
C VAL A 78 1.04 -2.76 -3.09
N ALA A 79 1.34 -3.33 -1.93
CA ALA A 79 1.14 -4.74 -1.62
C ALA A 79 0.57 -4.88 -0.20
N PHE A 80 0.01 -6.05 0.10
CA PHE A 80 -0.63 -6.37 1.38
C PHE A 80 -0.01 -7.63 2.00
N PRO A 81 1.24 -7.54 2.50
CA PRO A 81 1.89 -8.66 3.18
C PRO A 81 1.28 -8.90 4.57
N ASP A 82 1.30 -10.15 5.04
CA ASP A 82 1.19 -10.52 6.46
C ASP A 82 2.61 -10.66 7.02
N LEU A 83 3.20 -9.57 7.50
CA LEU A 83 4.65 -9.49 7.78
C LEU A 83 5.06 -10.15 9.10
N ASP A 84 4.11 -10.36 10.01
CA ASP A 84 4.36 -10.98 11.31
C ASP A 84 3.68 -12.35 11.48
N GLY A 85 2.92 -12.79 10.47
CA GLY A 85 2.27 -14.11 10.44
C GLY A 85 1.06 -14.19 11.37
N ASP A 86 0.47 -13.05 11.76
CA ASP A 86 -0.69 -13.00 12.65
C ASP A 86 -2.04 -13.18 11.92
N GLY A 87 -2.01 -13.30 10.59
CA GLY A 87 -3.17 -13.44 9.73
C GLY A 87 -3.84 -12.12 9.36
N LYS A 88 -3.29 -10.98 9.79
CA LYS A 88 -3.73 -9.63 9.41
C LYS A 88 -2.65 -9.02 8.53
N ARG A 89 -3.09 -8.38 7.45
CA ARG A 89 -2.15 -7.81 6.49
C ARG A 89 -1.81 -6.36 6.81
N GLU A 90 -0.55 -6.02 6.65
CA GLU A 90 -0.01 -4.67 6.58
C GLU A 90 -0.23 -4.08 5.17
N ILE A 91 0.17 -2.81 5.02
CA ILE A 91 0.13 -2.06 3.78
C ILE A 91 1.55 -1.64 3.43
N ALA A 92 2.12 -2.23 2.38
CA ALA A 92 3.42 -1.85 1.84
C ALA A 92 3.24 -0.92 0.63
N LEU A 93 3.87 0.25 0.63
CA LEU A 93 3.84 1.24 -0.44
C LEU A 93 5.22 1.45 -1.03
N GLY A 94 5.32 1.38 -2.37
CA GLY A 94 6.53 1.68 -3.12
C GLY A 94 6.42 3.02 -3.83
N ALA A 95 7.43 3.86 -3.69
CA ALA A 95 7.46 5.21 -4.24
C ALA A 95 8.60 5.43 -5.25
N LYS A 96 8.33 6.27 -6.25
CA LYS A 96 9.28 6.71 -7.29
C LYS A 96 10.51 7.38 -6.73
N ASN A 97 10.42 8.05 -5.60
CA ASN A 97 11.60 8.56 -4.95
C ASN A 97 12.34 7.48 -4.14
N GLY A 98 12.17 6.19 -4.42
CA GLY A 98 12.95 5.07 -3.88
C GLY A 98 12.62 4.67 -2.45
N TRP A 99 11.44 5.04 -1.97
CA TRP A 99 11.00 4.67 -0.63
C TRP A 99 10.08 3.45 -0.68
N LEU A 100 10.30 2.53 0.25
CA LEU A 100 9.35 1.49 0.64
C LEU A 100 8.84 1.87 2.04
N LEU A 101 7.54 2.06 2.17
CA LEU A 101 6.88 2.41 3.42
C LEU A 101 5.96 1.26 3.82
N VAL A 102 5.98 0.86 5.08
CA VAL A 102 5.13 -0.21 5.61
C VAL A 102 4.27 0.36 6.72
N PHE A 103 2.96 0.26 6.55
CA PHE A 103 1.96 0.72 7.50
C PHE A 103 1.18 -0.46 8.06
N SER A 104 0.74 -0.35 9.30
CA SER A 104 -0.29 -1.21 9.84
C SER A 104 -1.63 -0.96 9.11
N ARG A 105 -2.56 -1.90 9.25
CA ARG A 105 -3.96 -1.74 8.81
C ARG A 105 -4.69 -0.53 9.41
N THR A 106 -4.19 0.04 10.51
CA THR A 106 -4.74 1.25 11.16
C THR A 106 -4.02 2.53 10.75
N GLY A 107 -3.06 2.46 9.82
CA GLY A 107 -2.33 3.62 9.30
C GLY A 107 -1.10 4.02 10.12
N GLU A 108 -0.65 3.20 11.07
CA GLU A 108 0.60 3.44 11.80
C GLU A 108 1.79 3.07 10.92
N LEU A 109 2.81 3.94 10.80
CA LEU A 109 4.03 3.61 10.07
C LEU A 109 4.88 2.65 10.91
N LEU A 110 5.02 1.40 10.45
CA LEU A 110 5.80 0.35 11.11
C LEU A 110 7.28 0.38 10.69
N SER A 111 7.54 0.58 9.38
CA SER A 111 8.89 0.54 8.83
C SER A 111 9.05 1.38 7.56
N GLU A 112 10.28 1.87 7.33
CA GLU A 112 10.64 2.58 6.09
C GLU A 112 12.02 2.13 5.58
N PHE A 113 12.14 1.90 4.27
CA PHE A 113 13.40 1.57 3.61
C PHE A 113 13.68 2.54 2.47
N LYS A 114 14.96 2.89 2.31
CA LYS A 114 15.42 3.77 1.26
C LYS A 114 16.32 3.02 0.27
N PHE A 115 15.78 2.78 -0.91
CA PHE A 115 16.51 2.29 -2.07
C PHE A 115 17.17 3.43 -2.84
N VAL A 116 18.14 3.07 -3.67
CA VAL A 116 18.92 4.02 -4.47
C VAL A 116 18.12 4.64 -5.62
N SER A 117 17.04 3.99 -6.04
CA SER A 117 16.15 4.39 -7.13
C SER A 117 14.72 3.93 -6.83
N ASP A 118 13.81 4.25 -7.73
CA ASP A 118 12.37 4.07 -7.69
C ASP A 118 11.97 2.66 -7.27
N VAL A 119 11.06 2.57 -6.30
CA VAL A 119 10.40 1.31 -5.95
C VAL A 119 9.10 1.23 -6.74
N SER A 120 9.15 0.53 -7.87
CA SER A 120 8.04 0.55 -8.83
C SER A 120 7.16 -0.69 -8.81
N ARG A 121 7.61 -1.78 -8.19
CA ARG A 121 6.85 -3.04 -8.08
C ARG A 121 7.02 -3.63 -6.68
N LEU A 122 5.92 -4.13 -6.15
CA LEU A 122 5.88 -4.89 -4.91
C LEU A 122 5.08 -6.17 -5.13
N ALA A 123 5.56 -7.26 -4.54
CA ALA A 123 4.81 -8.51 -4.36
C ALA A 123 5.10 -9.04 -2.97
N ALA A 124 4.15 -9.75 -2.38
CA ALA A 124 4.24 -10.32 -1.04
C ALA A 124 3.91 -11.81 -1.08
N GLY A 125 4.61 -12.59 -0.27
CA GLY A 125 4.29 -14.00 -0.03
C GLY A 125 5.33 -14.68 0.85
N ASP A 126 4.89 -15.69 1.60
CA ASP A 126 5.76 -16.58 2.36
C ASP A 126 6.71 -17.36 1.42
N LEU A 127 7.94 -16.88 1.29
CA LEU A 127 8.97 -17.46 0.42
C LEU A 127 9.81 -18.51 1.14
N ASN A 128 9.89 -18.44 2.47
CA ASN A 128 10.78 -19.27 3.27
C ASN A 128 10.04 -20.36 4.09
N ALA A 129 8.70 -20.39 4.03
CA ALA A 129 7.77 -21.27 4.76
C ALA A 129 7.74 -21.06 6.28
N ASP A 130 7.97 -19.82 6.77
CA ASP A 130 7.91 -19.46 8.19
C ASP A 130 6.56 -18.87 8.63
N ARG A 131 5.61 -18.73 7.70
CA ARG A 131 4.27 -18.14 7.88
C ARG A 131 4.24 -16.62 7.97
N ALA A 132 5.36 -15.92 7.81
CA ALA A 132 5.40 -14.50 7.55
C ALA A 132 5.69 -14.25 6.06
N ASP A 133 5.05 -13.25 5.47
CA ASP A 133 5.29 -12.88 4.09
C ASP A 133 6.63 -12.11 3.96
N GLU A 134 7.43 -12.47 2.96
CA GLU A 134 8.49 -11.59 2.47
C GLU A 134 7.97 -10.65 1.37
N LEU A 135 8.61 -9.47 1.27
CA LEU A 135 8.38 -8.53 0.17
C LEU A 135 9.43 -8.70 -0.94
N LEU A 136 8.97 -8.92 -2.16
CA LEU A 136 9.77 -8.71 -3.36
C LEU A 136 9.64 -7.25 -3.82
N VAL A 137 10.78 -6.57 -3.92
CA VAL A 137 10.88 -5.14 -4.21
C VAL A 137 11.62 -4.94 -5.53
N GLY A 138 10.91 -4.46 -6.55
CA GLY A 138 11.48 -4.08 -7.84
C GLY A 138 12.00 -2.66 -7.80
N VAL A 139 13.29 -2.47 -8.13
CA VAL A 139 13.99 -1.19 -8.09
C VAL A 139 14.56 -0.84 -9.46
N GLU A 140 14.21 0.34 -9.99
CA GLU A 140 14.52 0.80 -11.36
C GLU A 140 15.97 1.30 -11.55
N THR A 141 16.93 0.53 -11.05
CA THR A 141 18.36 0.74 -11.32
C THR A 141 18.75 0.30 -12.74
N ILE A 142 20.02 0.55 -13.13
CA ILE A 142 20.58 0.06 -14.39
C ILE A 142 21.77 -0.87 -14.09
N PRO A 143 21.64 -2.19 -14.29
CA PRO A 143 20.42 -2.91 -14.68
C PRO A 143 19.37 -2.94 -13.55
N PRO A 144 18.07 -3.17 -13.86
CA PRO A 144 17.03 -3.28 -12.83
C PRO A 144 17.35 -4.37 -11.82
N GLN A 145 16.94 -4.14 -10.56
CA GLN A 145 17.22 -5.05 -9.45
C GLN A 145 15.93 -5.46 -8.76
N VAL A 146 15.91 -6.69 -8.25
CA VAL A 146 14.85 -7.20 -7.37
C VAL A 146 15.48 -7.59 -6.05
N PHE A 147 14.87 -7.15 -4.96
CA PHE A 147 15.28 -7.50 -3.59
C PHE A 147 14.18 -8.34 -2.95
N ALA A 148 14.55 -9.38 -2.22
CA ALA A 148 13.66 -10.00 -1.23
C ALA A 148 13.98 -9.38 0.13
N VAL A 149 12.96 -8.86 0.80
CA VAL A 149 13.09 -8.16 2.07
C VAL A 149 12.11 -8.80 3.07
N ALA A 150 12.66 -9.44 4.09
CA ALA A 150 11.91 -9.73 5.30
C ALA A 150 11.76 -8.42 6.08
N VAL A 151 10.53 -7.98 6.28
CA VAL A 151 10.23 -6.77 7.05
C VAL A 151 9.56 -7.21 8.34
N GLY A 152 10.18 -6.97 9.49
CA GLY A 152 9.54 -7.18 10.78
C GLY A 152 8.69 -5.97 11.21
N PRO A 153 7.79 -6.14 12.19
CA PRO A 153 6.96 -5.05 12.72
C PRO A 153 7.74 -4.01 13.54
N ASP A 154 8.94 -4.36 14.03
CA ASP A 154 9.81 -3.41 14.73
C ASP A 154 10.50 -2.46 13.72
N PRO A 155 10.61 -1.15 14.02
CA PRO A 155 11.36 -0.21 13.20
C PRO A 155 12.86 -0.52 13.27
N GLY A 156 13.27 -1.51 12.49
CA GLY A 156 14.67 -1.85 12.27
C GLY A 156 15.41 -0.66 11.66
N PRO A 157 16.74 -0.56 11.85
CA PRO A 157 17.50 0.63 11.53
C PRO A 157 17.30 1.03 10.08
N ARG A 158 17.29 2.35 9.82
CA ARG A 158 17.32 2.97 8.48
C ARG A 158 18.43 2.35 7.63
N LEU A 159 18.12 1.24 6.97
CA LEU A 159 19.07 0.52 6.16
C LEU A 159 19.19 1.26 4.84
N LYS A 160 20.30 1.97 4.67
CA LYS A 160 20.77 2.29 3.32
C LYS A 160 21.23 0.97 2.72
N VAL A 161 20.36 0.34 1.93
CA VAL A 161 20.74 -0.84 1.15
C VAL A 161 21.77 -0.38 0.11
N LYS A 162 23.05 -0.48 0.47
CA LYS A 162 24.19 -0.32 -0.44
C LYS A 162 24.82 -1.69 -0.60
N ARG A 163 24.92 -2.18 -1.82
CA ARG A 163 25.71 -3.40 -2.07
C ARG A 163 27.20 -3.06 -2.08
N ARG A 164 28.00 -4.00 -1.61
CA ARG A 164 29.41 -4.13 -2.00
C ARG A 164 29.52 -4.48 -3.48
#